data_AF-A0A935PSY2-F1
#
_entry.id   AF-A0A935PSY2-F1
#
_cell.length_a   1.000
_cell.length_b   1.000
_cell.length_c   1.000
_cell.angle_alpha   90.00
_cell.angle_beta   90.00
_cell.angle_gamma   90.00
#
_symmetry.space_group_name_H-M   'P 1'
#
loop_
_entity.id
_entity.type
_entity.pdbx_description
1 polymer ?
#
loop_
_entity_poly.entity_id
_entity_poly.type
_entity_poly.pdbx_seq_one_letter_code
_entity_poly.pdbx_strand_id
1 'polypeptide(L)'
;MSLPRNLSAKLVGIQVFFLLVALVSIGLTLVVSWRLEGSAAAINDAGSLRMRTYRLAYLADRSDRNTPDVATLIARGIGEFEAVVANLRAGDPRRPLFVPRTPEIDRQFDRLGAEWSGLRPALERAAQGRSLALERPRVERFVAVVNALVEMIEADTARATTLLRTIQFALVALAIGGTSALIYLSFRIIIQPVHRLERSSGAWRRASSPRDCRWSRPTSSARWPPDSTTWRSTWRSPTGTWRRGWRRRPATSPSRTRAWRPSTT
;
A
#
# COMPACT_ATOMS: atom_id res chain seq x y z
N MET A 1 -1.49 -10.31 -33.68
CA MET A 1 -2.08 -8.98 -33.41
C MET A 1 -1.20 -8.30 -32.36
N SER A 2 -0.15 -7.60 -32.81
CA SER A 2 0.82 -6.95 -31.91
C SER A 2 0.24 -5.63 -31.41
N LEU A 3 -0.20 -5.59 -30.15
CA LEU A 3 -0.43 -4.32 -29.46
C LEU A 3 0.85 -3.46 -29.60
N PRO A 4 0.75 -2.15 -29.84
CA PRO A 4 1.92 -1.29 -29.89
C PRO A 4 2.65 -1.46 -28.55
N ARG A 5 3.91 -1.92 -28.61
CA ARG A 5 4.77 -2.34 -27.48
C ARG A 5 4.77 -1.32 -26.31
N ASN A 6 4.49 -0.07 -26.62
CA ASN A 6 4.42 1.08 -25.72
C ASN A 6 3.19 1.10 -24.80
N LEU A 7 2.09 0.40 -25.13
CA LEU A 7 0.85 0.42 -24.33
C LEU A 7 0.83 -0.66 -23.25
N SER A 8 1.14 -1.90 -23.64
CA SER A 8 1.27 -3.02 -22.71
C SER A 8 2.40 -2.77 -21.70
N ALA A 9 3.53 -2.20 -22.12
CA ALA A 9 4.61 -1.82 -21.21
C ALA A 9 4.18 -0.74 -20.19
N LYS A 10 3.35 0.24 -20.60
CA LYS A 10 2.78 1.25 -19.68
C LYS A 10 1.85 0.62 -18.65
N LEU A 11 0.96 -0.28 -19.07
CA LEU A 11 0.05 -0.99 -18.17
C LEU A 11 0.82 -1.87 -17.17
N VAL A 12 1.78 -2.67 -17.65
CA VAL A 12 2.62 -3.52 -16.79
C VAL A 12 3.45 -2.66 -15.82
N GLY A 13 4.03 -1.55 -16.29
CA GLY A 13 4.80 -0.64 -15.42
C GLY A 13 3.96 -0.06 -14.28
N ILE A 14 2.70 0.31 -14.55
CA ILE A 14 1.78 0.80 -13.52
C ILE A 14 1.45 -0.33 -12.53
N GLN A 15 1.16 -1.55 -13.01
CA GLN A 15 0.87 -2.70 -12.13
C GLN A 15 2.06 -3.05 -11.23
N VAL A 16 3.28 -3.07 -11.77
CA VAL A 16 4.50 -3.30 -11.00
C VAL A 16 4.70 -2.19 -9.96
N PHE A 17 4.47 -0.93 -10.33
CA PHE A 17 4.53 0.18 -9.38
C PHE A 17 3.54 -0.01 -8.21
N PHE A 18 2.28 -0.34 -8.50
CA PHE A 18 1.28 -0.61 -7.46
C PHE A 18 1.67 -1.80 -6.57
N LEU A 19 2.21 -2.87 -7.16
CA LEU A 19 2.71 -4.03 -6.41
C LEU A 19 3.83 -3.63 -5.45
N LEU A 20 4.82 -2.86 -5.92
CA LEU A 20 5.92 -2.39 -5.09
C LEU A 20 5.42 -1.55 -3.91
N VAL A 21 4.49 -0.63 -4.18
CA VAL A 21 3.91 0.20 -3.11
C VAL A 21 3.13 -0.66 -2.11
N ALA A 22 2.39 -1.68 -2.56
CA ALA A 22 1.71 -2.62 -1.69
C ALA A 22 2.68 -3.45 -0.83
N LEU A 23 3.78 -3.92 -1.40
CA LEU A 23 4.80 -4.69 -0.66
C LEU A 23 5.50 -3.83 0.41
N VAL A 24 5.90 -2.61 0.05
CA VAL A 24 6.51 -1.67 1.00
C VAL A 24 5.54 -1.34 2.13
N SER A 25 4.26 -1.14 1.80
CA SER A 25 3.19 -0.92 2.75
C SER A 25 3.01 -2.06 3.75
N ILE A 26 2.91 -3.29 3.26
CA ILE A 26 2.78 -4.50 4.10
C ILE A 26 4.02 -4.64 4.98
N GLY A 27 5.21 -4.48 4.41
CA GLY A 27 6.47 -4.52 5.16
C GLY A 27 6.52 -3.49 6.28
N LEU A 28 6.16 -2.24 6.00
CA LEU A 28 6.11 -1.16 7.00
C LEU A 28 5.11 -1.47 8.11
N THR A 29 3.93 -1.97 7.75
CA THR A 29 2.89 -2.36 8.72
C THR A 29 3.35 -3.50 9.61
N LEU A 30 4.03 -4.51 9.07
CA LEU A 30 4.60 -5.63 9.83
C LEU A 30 5.70 -5.17 10.79
N VAL A 31 6.61 -4.30 10.32
CA VAL A 31 7.68 -3.74 11.18
C VAL A 31 7.09 -2.97 12.36
N VAL A 32 6.05 -2.17 12.14
CA VAL A 32 5.39 -1.44 13.23
C VAL A 32 4.61 -2.40 14.15
N SER A 33 3.98 -3.44 13.60
CA SER A 33 3.28 -4.46 14.39
C SER A 33 4.23 -5.19 15.34
N TRP A 34 5.40 -5.62 14.87
CA TRP A 34 6.42 -6.26 15.71
C TRP A 34 6.91 -5.34 16.82
N ARG A 35 7.04 -4.04 16.57
CA ARG A 35 7.39 -3.08 17.62
C ARG A 35 6.32 -2.99 18.68
N LEU A 36 5.04 -2.91 18.30
CA LEU A 36 3.93 -2.80 19.25
C LEU A 36 3.75 -4.05 20.11
N GLU A 37 3.97 -5.24 19.54
CA GLU A 37 3.93 -6.50 20.29
C GLU A 37 5.02 -6.52 21.37
N GLY A 38 6.22 -6.01 21.05
CA GLY A 38 7.31 -5.87 22.01
C GLY A 38 7.13 -4.79 23.08
N SER A 39 6.38 -3.73 22.77
CA SER A 39 6.13 -2.62 23.69
C SER A 39 5.21 -3.00 24.85
N ALA A 40 4.30 -3.97 24.68
CA ALA A 40 3.35 -4.36 25.72
C ALA A 40 4.04 -4.92 26.97
N ALA A 41 5.04 -5.79 26.79
CA ALA A 41 5.82 -6.33 27.91
C ALA A 41 6.65 -5.22 28.59
N ALA A 42 7.24 -4.33 27.80
CA ALA A 42 8.01 -3.20 28.32
C ALA A 42 7.14 -2.24 29.15
N ILE A 43 5.94 -1.90 28.69
CA ILE A 43 4.98 -1.05 29.43
C ILE A 43 4.55 -1.73 30.73
N ASN A 44 4.25 -3.03 30.70
CA ASN A 44 3.83 -3.75 31.90
C ASN A 44 4.94 -3.76 32.97
N ASP A 45 6.17 -4.07 32.55
CA ASP A 45 7.32 -4.13 33.46
C ASP A 45 7.67 -2.73 33.98
N ALA A 46 7.66 -1.71 33.11
CA ALA A 46 7.83 -0.31 33.49
C ALA A 46 6.74 0.14 34.48
N GLY A 47 5.47 -0.15 34.19
CA GLY A 47 4.34 0.14 35.08
C GLY A 47 4.49 -0.54 36.46
N SER A 48 5.04 -1.76 36.49
CA SER A 48 5.31 -2.48 37.74
C SER A 48 6.35 -1.77 38.62
N LEU A 49 7.27 -0.98 38.04
CA LEU A 49 8.25 -0.20 38.81
C LEU A 49 7.58 0.82 39.72
N ARG A 50 6.51 1.49 39.27
CA ARG A 50 5.75 2.46 40.09
C ARG A 50 5.25 1.77 41.35
N MET A 51 4.55 0.64 41.18
CA MET A 51 3.99 -0.14 42.29
C MET A 51 5.08 -0.69 43.23
N ARG A 52 6.17 -1.23 42.69
CA ARG A 52 7.29 -1.76 43.48
C ARG A 52 7.98 -0.68 44.29
N THR A 53 8.12 0.52 43.73
CA THR A 53 8.71 1.67 44.42
C THR A 53 7.86 2.09 45.62
N TYR A 54 6.54 2.24 45.44
CA TYR A 54 5.63 2.55 46.55
C TYR A 54 5.58 1.45 47.60
N ARG A 55 5.62 0.18 47.17
CA ARG A 55 5.68 -0.97 48.09
C ARG A 55 6.95 -0.95 48.94
N LEU A 56 8.11 -0.68 48.34
CA LEU A 56 9.38 -0.55 49.07
C LEU A 56 9.32 0.61 50.07
N ALA A 57 8.83 1.78 49.65
CA ALA A 57 8.64 2.93 50.53
C ALA A 57 7.75 2.60 51.73
N TYR A 58 6.62 1.93 51.48
CA TYR A 58 5.67 1.51 52.51
C TYR A 58 6.28 0.50 53.50
N LEU A 59 6.93 -0.54 52.99
CA LEU A 59 7.57 -1.55 53.84
C LEU A 59 8.65 -0.94 54.73
N ALA A 60 9.38 0.03 54.18
CA ALA A 60 10.52 0.64 54.84
C ALA A 60 10.10 1.77 55.81
N ASP A 61 8.90 2.33 55.70
CA ASP A 61 8.25 3.14 56.76
C ASP A 61 7.75 2.26 57.92
N ARG A 62 7.35 1.02 57.63
CA ARG A 62 6.85 0.06 58.62
C ARG A 62 7.96 -0.68 59.40
N SER A 63 9.21 -0.61 58.95
CA SER A 63 10.32 -1.40 59.48
C SER A 63 10.76 -1.00 60.89
N ASP A 64 10.34 0.17 61.37
CA ASP A 64 10.55 0.66 62.75
C ASP A 64 9.97 -0.30 63.82
N ARG A 65 9.04 -1.18 63.44
CA ARG A 65 8.41 -2.18 64.33
C ARG A 65 9.20 -3.48 64.51
N ASN A 66 10.45 -3.52 64.03
CA ASN A 66 11.41 -4.63 64.17
C ASN A 66 10.80 -6.02 63.87
N THR A 67 9.95 -6.09 62.85
CA THR A 67 9.27 -7.32 62.44
C THR A 67 10.18 -8.07 61.46
N PRO A 68 10.70 -9.27 61.79
CA PRO A 68 11.68 -10.00 60.96
C PRO A 68 11.21 -10.25 59.51
N ASP A 69 9.90 -10.35 59.32
CA ASP A 69 9.29 -10.59 58.01
C ASP A 69 9.45 -9.37 57.07
N VAL A 70 9.43 -8.14 57.61
CA VAL A 70 9.54 -6.91 56.81
C VAL A 70 10.94 -6.75 56.21
N ALA A 71 11.98 -7.10 56.96
CA ALA A 71 13.37 -7.05 56.48
C ALA A 71 13.56 -7.95 55.24
N THR A 72 13.04 -9.17 55.30
CA THR A 72 13.07 -10.13 54.18
C THR A 72 12.31 -9.63 52.96
N LEU A 73 11.13 -9.02 53.18
CA LEU A 73 10.32 -8.44 52.10
C LEU A 73 11.00 -7.24 51.42
N ILE A 74 11.71 -6.39 52.17
CA ILE A 74 12.49 -5.28 51.60
C ILE A 74 13.64 -5.82 50.76
N ALA A 75 14.44 -6.75 51.28
CA ALA A 75 15.56 -7.34 50.57
C ALA A 75 15.11 -8.01 49.25
N ARG A 76 14.01 -8.77 49.30
CA ARG A 76 13.40 -9.35 48.10
C ARG A 76 12.90 -8.28 47.13
N GLY A 77 12.25 -7.23 47.64
CA GLY A 77 11.75 -6.12 46.83
C GLY A 77 12.85 -5.34 46.10
N ILE A 78 14.01 -5.15 46.73
CA ILE A 78 15.20 -4.54 46.11
C ILE A 78 15.66 -5.40 44.92
N GLY A 79 15.88 -6.69 45.13
CA GLY A 79 16.32 -7.59 44.05
C GLY A 79 15.30 -7.70 42.91
N GLU A 80 14.01 -7.76 43.26
CA GLU A 80 12.90 -7.73 42.31
C GLU A 80 12.87 -6.43 41.49
N PHE A 81 13.11 -5.28 42.11
CA PHE A 81 13.18 -3.99 41.42
C PHE A 81 14.37 -3.94 40.46
N GLU A 82 15.57 -4.30 40.93
CA GLU A 82 16.80 -4.31 40.13
C GLU A 82 16.71 -5.24 38.92
N ALA A 83 16.10 -6.41 39.09
CA ALA A 83 15.88 -7.35 37.99
C ALA A 83 14.99 -6.76 36.89
N VAL A 84 13.90 -6.05 37.26
CA VAL A 84 13.02 -5.40 36.27
C VAL A 84 13.74 -4.27 35.56
N VAL A 85 14.50 -3.43 36.27
CA VAL A 85 15.29 -2.35 35.66
C VAL A 85 16.35 -2.91 34.70
N ALA A 86 17.04 -3.98 35.09
CA ALA A 86 18.03 -4.64 34.24
C ALA A 86 17.39 -5.23 32.97
N ASN A 87 16.24 -5.90 33.10
CA ASN A 87 15.50 -6.45 31.97
C ASN A 87 15.02 -5.34 31.02
N LEU A 88 14.52 -4.22 31.54
CA LEU A 88 14.11 -3.07 30.74
C LEU A 88 15.29 -2.43 29.99
N ARG A 89 16.47 -2.34 30.61
CA ARG A 89 17.66 -1.73 29.99
C ARG A 89 18.34 -2.64 28.97
N ALA A 90 18.46 -3.93 29.25
CA ALA A 90 19.07 -4.89 28.33
C ALA A 90 18.14 -5.24 27.16
N GLY A 91 16.84 -5.25 27.42
CA GLY A 91 15.86 -5.94 26.59
C GLY A 91 15.92 -7.46 26.82
N ASP A 92 14.80 -8.15 26.62
CA ASP A 92 14.77 -9.61 26.61
C ASP A 92 14.54 -10.08 25.17
N PRO A 93 15.42 -10.91 24.57
CA PRO A 93 15.17 -11.52 23.27
C PRO A 93 14.17 -12.69 23.33
N ARG A 94 14.03 -13.34 24.50
CA ARG A 94 13.16 -14.52 24.71
C ARG A 94 11.71 -14.14 24.96
N ARG A 95 11.47 -12.91 25.40
CA ARG A 95 10.15 -12.30 25.56
C ARG A 95 10.21 -10.99 24.78
N PRO A 96 9.39 -10.74 23.76
CA PRO A 96 9.48 -9.50 22.99
C PRO A 96 9.25 -8.32 23.95
N LEU A 97 10.34 -7.76 24.46
CA LEU A 97 10.40 -6.67 25.41
C LEU A 97 11.28 -5.63 24.75
N PHE A 98 10.61 -4.69 24.10
CA PHE A 98 11.27 -3.65 23.32
C PHE A 98 11.09 -2.31 24.03
N VAL A 99 12.16 -1.86 24.69
CA VAL A 99 12.26 -0.49 25.17
C VAL A 99 12.90 0.37 24.07
N PRO A 100 12.30 1.50 23.69
CA PRO A 100 12.88 2.39 22.69
C PRO A 100 14.26 2.89 23.13
N ARG A 101 15.28 2.69 22.30
CA ARG A 101 16.65 3.15 22.56
C ARG A 101 16.83 4.57 22.03
N THR A 102 16.27 5.53 22.74
CA THR A 102 16.49 6.95 22.46
C THR A 102 17.49 7.53 23.48
N PRO A 103 18.31 8.52 23.09
CA PRO A 103 19.25 9.17 24.01
C PRO A 103 18.58 9.71 25.27
N GLU A 104 17.32 10.12 25.18
CA GLU A 104 16.52 10.62 26.30
C GLU A 104 16.16 9.52 27.30
N ILE A 105 15.74 8.34 26.81
CA ILE A 105 15.42 7.18 27.65
C ILE A 105 16.69 6.64 28.32
N ASP A 106 17.80 6.56 27.58
CA ASP A 106 19.09 6.13 28.13
C ASP A 106 19.56 7.05 29.27
N ARG A 107 19.49 8.37 29.07
CA ARG A 107 19.78 9.36 30.13
C ARG A 107 18.87 9.20 31.34
N GLN A 108 17.61 8.82 31.16
CA GLN A 108 16.70 8.59 32.28
C GLN A 108 17.04 7.32 33.04
N PHE A 109 17.46 6.24 32.37
CA PHE A 109 17.99 5.06 33.04
C PHE A 109 19.24 5.38 33.86
N ASP A 110 20.12 6.27 33.35
CA ASP A 110 21.30 6.71 34.09
C ASP A 110 20.92 7.53 35.34
N ARG A 111 19.95 8.43 35.23
CA ARG A 111 19.38 9.15 36.40
C ARG A 111 18.74 8.21 37.40
N LEU A 112 17.98 7.22 36.93
CA LEU A 112 17.37 6.19 37.78
C LEU A 112 18.45 5.43 38.55
N GLY A 113 19.53 5.01 37.88
CA GLY A 113 20.66 4.34 38.52
C GLY A 113 21.37 5.23 39.55
N ALA A 114 21.56 6.51 39.25
CA ALA A 114 22.17 7.47 40.17
C ALA A 114 21.32 7.66 41.44
N GLU A 115 20.02 7.89 41.31
CA GLU A 115 19.11 8.03 42.46
C GLU A 115 18.95 6.72 43.24
N TRP A 116 18.93 5.57 42.53
CA TRP A 116 18.91 4.25 43.16
C TRP A 116 20.13 4.00 44.03
N SER A 117 21.33 4.42 43.58
CA SER A 117 22.56 4.24 44.36
C SER A 117 22.52 4.92 45.73
N GLY A 118 21.77 6.03 45.86
CA GLY A 118 21.54 6.72 47.12
C GLY A 118 20.40 6.12 47.96
N LEU A 119 19.33 5.65 47.31
CA LEU A 119 18.15 5.10 48.00
C LEU A 119 18.37 3.66 48.50
N ARG A 120 19.07 2.82 47.73
CA ARG A 120 19.31 1.41 48.06
C ARG A 120 19.92 1.21 49.46
N PRO A 121 20.99 1.93 49.86
CA PRO A 121 21.52 1.83 51.21
C PRO A 121 20.55 2.31 52.31
N ALA A 122 19.65 3.25 52.00
CA ALA A 122 18.62 3.69 52.94
C ALA A 122 17.56 2.60 53.16
N LEU A 123 17.16 1.89 52.11
CA LEU A 123 16.26 0.74 52.20
C LEU A 123 16.92 -0.43 52.95
N GLU A 124 18.21 -0.69 52.74
CA GLU A 124 18.98 -1.70 53.49
C GLU A 124 19.06 -1.36 54.99
N ARG A 125 19.33 -0.09 55.32
CA ARG A 125 19.28 0.40 56.72
C ARG A 125 17.89 0.24 57.32
N ALA A 126 16.85 0.48 56.54
CA ALA A 126 15.48 0.29 56.98
C ALA A 126 15.14 -1.17 57.24
N ALA A 127 15.65 -2.10 56.42
CA ALA A 127 15.56 -3.53 56.69
C ALA A 127 16.25 -3.94 58.00
N GLN A 128 17.20 -3.15 58.49
CA GLN A 128 17.86 -3.33 59.80
C GLN A 128 17.12 -2.62 60.96
N GLY A 129 15.90 -2.14 60.74
CA GLY A 129 15.07 -1.49 61.75
C GLY A 129 15.35 0.00 61.96
N ARG A 130 16.13 0.66 61.08
CA ARG A 130 16.33 2.12 61.15
C ARG A 130 15.20 2.86 60.45
N SER A 131 14.69 3.93 61.06
CA SER A 131 13.64 4.75 60.46
C SER A 131 14.08 5.43 59.15
N LEU A 132 13.18 5.43 58.17
CA LEU A 132 13.32 6.12 56.88
C LEU A 132 12.78 7.56 56.87
N ALA A 133 12.33 8.08 58.01
CA ALA A 133 11.67 9.39 58.09
C ALA A 133 12.52 10.53 57.47
N LEU A 134 13.84 10.52 57.70
CA LEU A 134 14.80 11.50 57.17
C LEU A 134 15.04 11.37 55.67
N GLU A 135 14.66 10.24 55.08
CA GLU A 135 14.94 9.87 53.68
C GLU A 135 13.66 9.93 52.82
N ARG A 136 12.51 10.35 53.38
CA ARG A 136 11.25 10.55 52.64
C ARG A 136 11.40 11.43 51.39
N PRO A 137 12.10 12.59 51.43
CA PRO A 137 12.31 13.40 50.23
C PRO A 137 13.09 12.68 49.12
N ARG A 138 13.98 11.75 49.50
CA ARG A 138 14.74 10.92 48.55
C ARG A 138 13.84 9.87 47.90
N VAL A 139 12.94 9.26 48.66
CA VAL A 139 11.92 8.35 48.13
C VAL A 139 11.01 9.07 47.13
N GLU A 140 10.52 10.27 47.46
CA GLU A 140 9.67 11.08 46.58
C GLU A 140 10.38 11.43 45.26
N ARG A 141 11.65 11.86 45.33
CA ARG A 141 12.46 12.14 44.15
C ARG A 141 12.66 10.88 43.29
N PHE A 142 12.93 9.75 43.92
CA PHE A 142 13.11 8.48 43.22
C PHE A 142 11.81 8.03 42.52
N VAL A 143 10.67 8.14 43.19
CA VAL A 143 9.34 7.88 42.60
C VAL A 143 9.11 8.77 41.37
N ALA A 144 9.46 10.06 41.44
CA ALA A 144 9.33 10.97 40.30
C ALA A 144 10.20 10.54 39.11
N VAL A 145 11.43 10.06 39.36
CA VAL A 145 12.35 9.57 38.33
C VAL A 145 11.83 8.29 37.68
N VAL A 146 11.28 7.36 38.47
CA VAL A 146 10.59 6.17 37.97
C VAL A 146 9.38 6.57 37.12
N ASN A 147 8.51 7.46 37.61
CA ASN A 147 7.31 7.89 36.89
C ASN A 147 7.67 8.51 35.53
N ALA A 148 8.67 9.40 35.49
CA ALA A 148 9.13 10.01 34.25
C ALA A 148 9.71 8.98 33.25
N LEU A 149 10.42 7.94 33.73
CA LEU A 149 10.87 6.85 32.85
C LEU A 149 9.69 6.11 32.24
N VAL A 150 8.71 5.73 33.06
CA VAL A 150 7.52 4.99 32.59
C VAL A 150 6.72 5.85 31.61
N GLU A 151 6.53 7.14 31.88
CA GLU A 151 5.85 8.08 30.97
C GLU A 151 6.56 8.20 29.63
N MET A 152 7.91 8.23 29.61
CA MET A 152 8.67 8.27 28.35
C MET A 152 8.48 7.00 27.52
N ILE A 153 8.45 5.83 28.16
CA ILE A 153 8.19 4.54 27.50
C ILE A 153 6.75 4.46 26.96
N GLU A 154 5.77 4.89 27.76
CA GLU A 154 4.35 4.97 27.38
C GLU A 154 4.15 5.93 26.19
N ALA A 155 4.77 7.12 26.22
CA ALA A 155 4.65 8.13 25.16
C ALA A 155 5.25 7.68 23.83
N ASP A 156 6.36 6.94 23.84
CA ASP A 156 6.94 6.41 22.61
C ASP A 156 6.06 5.36 21.95
N THR A 157 5.48 4.47 22.77
CA THR A 157 4.53 3.47 22.28
C THR A 157 3.27 4.12 21.71
N ALA A 158 2.79 5.21 22.33
CA ALA A 158 1.66 5.97 21.80
C ALA A 158 1.96 6.57 20.42
N ARG A 159 3.16 7.15 20.22
CA ARG A 159 3.61 7.67 18.91
C ARG A 159 3.65 6.58 17.84
N ALA A 160 4.18 5.39 18.17
CA ALA A 160 4.21 4.25 17.25
C ALA A 160 2.79 3.83 16.81
N THR A 161 1.84 3.81 17.75
CA THR A 161 0.43 3.51 17.47
C THR A 161 -0.21 4.56 16.55
N THR A 162 0.07 5.85 16.78
CA THR A 162 -0.40 6.93 15.91
C THR A 162 0.17 6.80 14.50
N LEU A 163 1.46 6.52 14.37
CA LEU A 163 2.12 6.33 13.08
C LEU A 163 1.51 5.17 12.29
N LEU A 164 1.24 4.03 12.94
CA LEU A 164 0.56 2.90 12.32
C LEU A 164 -0.78 3.33 11.72
N ARG A 165 -1.58 4.06 12.50
CA ARG A 165 -2.89 4.54 12.08
C ARG A 165 -2.80 5.52 10.91
N THR A 166 -1.82 6.42 10.93
CA THR A 166 -1.56 7.36 9.81
C THR A 166 -1.18 6.62 8.54
N ILE A 167 -0.30 5.63 8.63
CA ILE A 167 0.08 4.78 7.49
C ILE A 167 -1.16 4.05 6.96
N GLN A 168 -1.97 3.43 7.82
CA GLN A 168 -3.21 2.74 7.41
C GLN A 168 -4.16 3.66 6.64
N PHE A 169 -4.43 4.87 7.13
CA PHE A 169 -5.27 5.83 6.41
C PHE A 169 -4.65 6.27 5.08
N ALA A 170 -3.35 6.53 5.05
CA ALA A 170 -2.64 6.89 3.82
C ALA A 170 -2.74 5.77 2.77
N LEU A 171 -2.67 4.51 3.19
CA LEU A 171 -2.81 3.35 2.31
C LEU A 171 -4.22 3.19 1.77
N VAL A 172 -5.24 3.39 2.61
CA VAL A 172 -6.64 3.39 2.14
C VAL A 172 -6.86 4.50 1.11
N ALA A 173 -6.39 5.72 1.40
CA ALA A 173 -6.50 6.84 0.48
C ALA A 173 -5.78 6.56 -0.85
N LEU A 174 -4.57 5.97 -0.78
CA LEU A 174 -3.82 5.55 -1.95
C LEU A 174 -4.52 4.45 -2.74
N ALA A 175 -5.13 3.46 -2.08
CA ALA A 175 -5.85 2.37 -2.74
C ALA A 175 -7.08 2.90 -3.51
N ILE A 176 -7.85 3.79 -2.88
CA ILE A 176 -9.00 4.46 -3.51
C ILE A 176 -8.52 5.30 -4.69
N GLY A 177 -7.58 6.23 -4.47
CA GLY A 177 -7.09 7.13 -5.51
C GLY A 177 -6.42 6.39 -6.66
N GLY A 178 -5.66 5.34 -6.35
CA GLY A 178 -5.01 4.48 -7.31
C GLY A 178 -5.99 3.67 -8.16
N THR A 179 -7.03 3.11 -7.54
CA THR A 179 -8.11 2.42 -8.25
C THR A 179 -8.86 3.39 -9.17
N SER A 180 -9.21 4.58 -8.68
CA SER A 180 -9.86 5.61 -9.50
C SER A 180 -8.98 6.03 -10.69
N ALA A 181 -7.68 6.21 -10.48
CA ALA A 181 -6.71 6.53 -11.53
C ALA A 181 -6.58 5.40 -12.56
N LEU A 182 -6.53 4.14 -12.10
CA LEU A 182 -6.48 2.96 -12.96
C LEU A 182 -7.74 2.85 -13.82
N ILE A 183 -8.92 3.03 -13.23
CA ILE A 183 -10.19 3.06 -13.95
C ILE A 183 -10.18 4.17 -14.99
N TYR A 184 -9.87 5.40 -14.59
CA TYR A 184 -9.81 6.57 -15.49
C TYR A 184 -8.85 6.34 -16.66
N LEU A 185 -7.63 5.85 -16.37
CA LEU A 185 -6.63 5.58 -17.38
C LEU A 185 -7.06 4.44 -18.31
N SER A 186 -7.69 3.40 -17.79
CA SER A 186 -8.23 2.30 -18.59
C SER A 186 -9.33 2.78 -19.55
N PHE A 187 -10.24 3.64 -19.09
CA PHE A 187 -11.23 4.27 -19.97
C PHE A 187 -10.56 5.11 -21.08
N ARG A 188 -9.56 5.92 -20.73
CA ARG A 188 -8.84 6.79 -21.68
C ARG A 188 -8.02 6.00 -22.69
N ILE A 189 -7.32 4.95 -22.24
CA ILE A 189 -6.38 4.18 -23.05
C ILE A 189 -7.05 3.05 -23.83
N ILE A 190 -8.03 2.36 -23.25
CA ILE A 190 -8.60 1.13 -23.84
C ILE A 190 -9.93 1.43 -24.52
N ILE A 191 -10.87 2.05 -23.80
CA ILE A 191 -12.27 2.13 -24.25
C ILE A 191 -12.44 3.15 -25.38
N GLN A 192 -11.82 4.33 -25.27
CA GLN A 192 -11.90 5.35 -26.32
C GLN A 192 -11.40 4.87 -27.70
N PRO A 193 -10.24 4.22 -27.84
CA PRO A 193 -9.79 3.73 -29.16
C PRO A 193 -10.58 2.53 -29.66
N VAL A 194 -11.04 1.62 -28.80
CA VAL A 194 -11.87 0.48 -29.22
C VAL A 194 -13.16 0.96 -29.89
N HIS A 195 -13.84 1.95 -29.30
CA HIS A 195 -15.04 2.52 -29.92
C HIS A 195 -14.78 3.22 -31.26
N ARG A 196 -13.58 3.79 -31.48
CA ARG A 196 -13.22 4.34 -32.80
C ARG A 196 -13.06 3.24 -33.85
N LEU A 197 -12.49 2.09 -33.46
CA LEU A 197 -12.33 0.95 -34.34
C LEU A 197 -13.69 0.31 -34.70
N GLU A 198 -14.59 0.15 -33.73
CA GLU A 198 -15.96 -0.34 -33.99
C GLU A 198 -16.73 0.55 -34.96
N ARG A 199 -16.69 1.88 -34.75
CA ARG A 199 -17.37 2.85 -35.63
C ARG A 199 -16.81 2.85 -37.04
N SER A 200 -15.48 2.82 -37.19
CA SER A 200 -14.85 2.77 -38.51
C SER A 200 -15.17 1.45 -39.24
N SER A 201 -15.12 0.31 -38.55
CA SER A 201 -15.42 -1.00 -39.13
C SER A 201 -16.90 -1.13 -39.54
N GLY A 202 -17.81 -0.57 -38.74
CA GLY A 202 -19.23 -0.47 -39.10
C GLY A 202 -19.50 0.47 -40.28
N ALA A 203 -18.75 1.58 -40.39
CA ALA A 203 -18.81 2.47 -41.54
C ALA A 203 -18.29 1.80 -42.82
N TRP A 204 -17.16 1.09 -42.75
CA TRP A 204 -16.63 0.29 -43.85
C TRP A 204 -17.61 -0.78 -44.32
N ARG A 205 -18.21 -1.54 -43.39
CA ARG A 205 -19.18 -2.59 -43.70
C ARG A 205 -20.44 -2.03 -44.41
N ARG A 206 -20.89 -0.83 -44.05
CA ARG A 206 -22.01 -0.14 -44.71
C ARG A 206 -21.62 0.40 -46.08
N ALA A 207 -20.44 1.00 -46.22
CA ALA A 207 -19.94 1.51 -47.50
C ALA A 207 -19.66 0.40 -48.52
N SER A 208 -19.32 -0.82 -48.07
CA SER A 208 -19.17 -2.00 -48.92
C SER A 208 -20.49 -2.72 -49.24
N SER A 209 -21.64 -2.22 -48.78
CA SER A 209 -22.94 -2.81 -49.09
C SER A 209 -23.28 -2.59 -50.57
N PRO A 210 -23.57 -3.64 -51.37
CA PRO A 210 -23.78 -3.53 -52.82
C PRO A 210 -24.97 -2.66 -53.25
N ARG A 211 -25.82 -2.21 -52.32
CA ARG A 211 -27.08 -1.51 -52.62
C ARG A 211 -26.90 -0.07 -53.09
N ASP A 212 -25.78 0.59 -52.74
CA ASP A 212 -25.53 1.99 -53.08
C ASP A 212 -24.62 2.19 -54.31
N CYS A 213 -24.18 1.11 -54.95
CA CYS A 213 -23.54 1.17 -56.26
C CYS A 213 -24.59 1.41 -57.35
N ARG A 214 -25.18 2.60 -57.38
CA ARG A 214 -25.98 3.08 -58.52
C ARG A 214 -25.04 3.29 -59.70
N TRP A 215 -24.87 2.26 -60.52
CA TRP A 215 -24.23 2.37 -61.83
C TRP A 215 -25.04 3.35 -62.69
N SER A 216 -24.60 4.60 -62.77
CA SER A 216 -25.09 5.52 -63.79
C SER A 216 -24.66 4.99 -65.15
N ARG A 217 -25.60 4.48 -65.95
CA ARG A 217 -25.35 4.15 -67.36
C ARG A 217 -24.86 5.42 -68.05
N PRO A 218 -23.71 5.40 -68.75
CA PRO A 218 -23.29 6.54 -69.54
C PRO A 218 -24.28 6.70 -70.70
N THR A 219 -25.11 7.73 -70.65
CA THR A 219 -25.87 8.24 -71.80
C THR A 219 -24.90 8.98 -72.72
N SER A 220 -24.00 8.25 -73.38
CA SER A 220 -23.29 8.76 -74.54
C SER A 220 -23.80 8.04 -75.78
N SER A 221 -24.55 8.77 -76.59
CA SER A 221 -24.94 8.43 -77.96
C SER A 221 -23.71 8.39 -78.89
N ALA A 222 -22.76 7.51 -78.61
CA ALA A 222 -21.63 7.27 -79.48
C ALA A 222 -22.03 6.20 -80.52
N ARG A 223 -22.32 6.66 -81.73
CA ARG A 223 -22.61 5.85 -82.91
C ARG A 223 -21.38 4.99 -83.22
N TRP A 224 -21.53 3.66 -83.24
CA TRP A 224 -20.45 2.70 -83.44
C TRP A 224 -19.93 2.72 -84.90
N PRO A 225 -18.61 2.71 -85.15
CA PRO A 225 -18.06 2.42 -86.47
C PRO A 225 -18.16 0.91 -86.77
N PRO A 226 -18.58 0.49 -87.98
CA PRO A 226 -18.47 -0.90 -88.39
C PRO A 226 -16.98 -1.24 -88.60
N ASP A 227 -16.59 -2.46 -88.24
CA ASP A 227 -15.29 -3.07 -88.59
C ASP A 227 -14.05 -2.84 -87.69
N SER A 228 -14.23 -2.62 -86.38
CA SER A 228 -13.12 -2.81 -85.41
C SER A 228 -13.40 -3.91 -84.38
N THR A 229 -12.48 -4.88 -84.26
CA THR A 229 -12.52 -6.00 -83.29
C THR A 229 -11.92 -5.64 -81.92
N THR A 230 -11.33 -4.45 -81.79
CA THR A 230 -10.80 -3.89 -80.54
C THR A 230 -11.20 -2.43 -80.40
N TRP A 231 -11.55 -2.00 -79.19
CA TRP A 231 -11.75 -0.58 -78.90
C TRP A 231 -11.00 -0.16 -77.64
N ARG A 232 -10.66 1.13 -77.59
CA ARG A 232 -9.96 1.75 -76.48
C ARG A 232 -10.98 2.18 -75.43
N SER A 233 -10.91 1.61 -74.23
CA SER A 233 -11.74 2.06 -73.11
C SER A 233 -10.89 2.74 -72.04
N THR A 234 -11.49 3.75 -71.43
CA THR A 234 -10.92 4.48 -70.30
C THR A 234 -11.77 4.23 -69.07
N TRP A 235 -11.14 3.80 -67.98
CA TRP A 235 -11.82 3.65 -66.71
C TRP A 235 -10.99 4.26 -65.58
N ARG A 236 -11.67 4.67 -64.52
CA ARG A 236 -11.06 5.32 -63.36
C ARG A 236 -10.76 4.27 -62.30
N SER A 237 -9.52 4.22 -61.84
CA SER A 237 -9.12 3.33 -60.77
C SER A 237 -9.60 3.85 -59.40
N PRO A 238 -9.69 3.00 -58.37
CA PRO A 238 -10.13 3.40 -57.03
C PRO A 238 -9.26 4.50 -56.39
N THR A 239 -8.00 4.61 -56.80
CA THR A 239 -7.06 5.66 -56.37
C THR A 239 -7.17 6.97 -57.18
N GLY A 240 -8.20 7.10 -58.03
CA GLY A 240 -8.52 8.32 -58.77
C GLY A 240 -7.75 8.54 -60.07
N THR A 241 -6.82 7.64 -60.43
CA THR A 241 -6.04 7.74 -61.67
C THR A 241 -6.79 7.13 -62.86
N TRP A 242 -6.78 7.84 -63.99
CA TRP A 242 -7.38 7.36 -65.24
C TRP A 242 -6.43 6.41 -65.96
N ARG A 243 -6.91 5.19 -66.27
CA ARG A 243 -6.16 4.19 -67.03
C ARG A 243 -6.83 3.94 -68.38
N ARG A 244 -5.99 3.75 -69.41
CA ARG A 244 -6.43 3.41 -70.77
C ARG A 244 -6.03 1.97 -71.06
N GLY A 245 -6.94 1.17 -71.60
CA GLY A 245 -6.66 -0.21 -72.01
C GLY A 245 -7.41 -0.58 -73.28
N TRP A 246 -6.84 -1.51 -74.02
CA TRP A 246 -7.48 -2.11 -75.18
C TRP A 246 -8.33 -3.30 -74.73
N ARG A 247 -9.59 -3.34 -75.16
CA ARG A 247 -10.46 -4.51 -74.94
C ARG A 247 -10.86 -5.10 -76.28
N ARG A 248 -10.78 -6.44 -76.35
CA ARG A 248 -11.32 -7.21 -77.47
C ARG A 248 -12.83 -7.37 -77.29
N ARG A 249 -13.55 -7.28 -78.40
CA ARG A 249 -14.99 -7.53 -78.47
C ARG A 249 -15.26 -8.96 -77.96
N PRO A 250 -16.09 -9.16 -76.92
CA PRO A 250 -16.46 -10.51 -76.52
C PRO A 250 -17.21 -11.17 -77.69
N ALA A 251 -16.81 -12.38 -78.07
CA ALA A 251 -17.46 -13.14 -79.13
C ALA A 251 -18.94 -13.32 -78.76
N THR A 252 -19.83 -12.79 -79.59
CA THR A 252 -21.26 -12.99 -79.47
C THR A 252 -21.57 -14.44 -79.79
N SER A 253 -21.70 -15.28 -78.76
CA SER A 253 -22.36 -16.59 -78.89
C SER A 253 -23.86 -16.35 -79.11
N PRO A 254 -24.51 -17.03 -80.07
CA PRO A 254 -25.92 -16.79 -80.36
C PRO A 254 -26.81 -17.33 -79.25
N SER A 255 -27.73 -16.47 -78.80
CA SER A 255 -29.07 -16.78 -78.29
C SER A 255 -29.27 -18.12 -77.57
N ARG A 256 -29.13 -18.13 -76.24
CA ARG A 256 -29.95 -19.02 -75.40
C ARG A 256 -31.12 -18.23 -74.82
N THR A 257 -32.28 -18.53 -75.37
CA THR A 257 -33.62 -18.17 -74.93
C THR A 257 -33.77 -18.27 -73.42
N ARG A 258 -34.06 -17.12 -72.79
CA ARG A 258 -34.41 -17.04 -71.37
C ARG A 258 -35.90 -17.36 -71.25
N ALA A 259 -36.22 -18.59 -70.87
CA ALA A 259 -37.58 -18.98 -70.52
C ALA A 259 -38.01 -18.18 -69.27
N TRP A 260 -39.07 -17.41 -69.43
CA TRP A 260 -39.79 -16.71 -68.39
C TRP A 260 -40.74 -17.73 -67.74
N ARG A 261 -40.67 -17.93 -66.42
CA ARG A 261 -41.78 -18.53 -65.64
C ARG A 261 -42.09 -17.65 -64.43
N PRO A 262 -43.38 -17.47 -64.11
CA PRO A 262 -43.84 -16.43 -63.20
C PRO A 262 -43.82 -16.88 -61.74
N SER A 263 -43.78 -15.88 -60.87
CA SER A 263 -44.04 -15.93 -59.43
C SER A 263 -45.46 -16.42 -59.11
N THR A 264 -45.57 -17.31 -58.13
CA THR A 264 -46.81 -17.56 -57.38
C THR A 264 -46.50 -17.71 -55.90
N THR A 265 -47.22 -16.90 -55.12
CA THR A 265 -47.62 -17.01 -53.69
C THR A 265 -46.56 -17.02 -52.62
#